data_AF-A0A168PE89-F1
#
_entry.id   AF-A0A168PE89-F1
#
_cell.length_a   1.000
_cell.length_b   1.000
_cell.length_c   1.000
_cell.angle_alpha   90.00
_cell.angle_beta   90.00
_cell.angle_gamma   90.00
#
_symmetry.space_group_name_H-M   'P 1'
#
loop_
_entity.id
_entity.type
_entity.pdbx_description
1 polymer ?
#
loop_
_entity_poly.entity_id
_entity_poly.type
_entity_poly.pdbx_seq_one_letter_code
_entity_poly.pdbx_strand_id
1 'polypeptide(L)'
;MAESTSSVPNNKYLKKPDEVAFKKELEAINERIEKLKKQNDAVKEKINKLPAKQDNTRREEIKTELAELREKQGSLKQERQAVYQQLDAINDSIKKKVLLTLDRNGYVGQVKAFQQKVPYKSVTEVDERIRELEQSIESGVRLVEEKKMINEISLLKRSRQQVEGLDEQQAAIDRERNIATEIKKNIDDSEAKKHSERYEELDAEFKLLFGTAAQEREARNKLYDERSRLKGLLDTEFDQLRALRDGHRKANDEYYAAVRQHREAKREQDRLLKIQQEQEKRQEQLKQELELASLPAYENEINLCENLSHFLQGFVNQDDSTTTKSEASTPAPATPANGSPRQVESLPEGMVLAKKSDEDYFVGATGGKKGRKGGKKQNTKKENTTDALKLPLATVEGFFEIKVTVPTKISEIPATLDKLKERKQYYVDEQPKQTQANKTKAEAKIAALIEKEKEDERLKKEQEEEEKKIKAQEDAVESTTTTTTTTTEVTAE
;
A
#
# COMPACT_ATOMS: atom_id res chain seq x y z
N MET A 1 29.80 12.48 38.12
CA MET A 1 28.34 12.67 38.28
C MET A 1 27.76 12.87 36.91
N ALA A 2 27.11 11.84 36.37
CA ALA A 2 26.40 11.91 35.09
C ALA A 2 24.93 11.63 35.41
N GLU A 3 24.13 12.68 35.46
CA GLU A 3 22.68 12.59 35.60
C GLU A 3 22.11 12.04 34.29
N SER A 4 21.80 10.75 34.28
CA SER A 4 20.98 10.14 33.23
C SER A 4 19.53 10.53 33.46
N THR A 5 19.12 11.66 32.91
CA THR A 5 17.72 12.05 32.83
C THR A 5 16.97 11.05 31.95
N SER A 6 16.23 10.13 32.57
CA SER A 6 15.28 9.27 31.90
C SER A 6 14.14 10.13 31.33
N SER A 7 14.28 10.52 30.08
CA SER A 7 13.20 11.10 29.28
C SER A 7 12.06 10.08 29.21
N VAL A 8 11.02 10.28 30.02
CA VAL A 8 9.73 9.60 29.87
C VAL A 8 9.30 9.77 28.42
N PRO A 9 9.09 8.69 27.64
CA PRO A 9 8.67 8.82 26.26
C PRO A 9 7.32 9.54 26.27
N ASN A 10 7.31 10.73 25.68
CA ASN A 10 6.15 11.56 25.51
C ASN A 10 5.08 10.72 24.79
N ASN A 11 4.15 10.16 25.55
CA ASN A 11 3.15 9.23 25.06
C ASN A 11 2.15 10.02 24.24
N LYS A 12 2.53 10.32 22.99
CA LYS A 12 1.61 10.82 21.97
C LYS A 12 0.43 9.87 22.02
N TYR A 13 -0.72 10.38 22.44
CA TYR A 13 -1.99 9.69 22.35
C TYR A 13 -2.18 9.24 20.91
N LEU A 14 -1.76 8.01 20.61
CA LEU A 14 -1.97 7.37 19.33
C LEU A 14 -3.48 7.22 19.24
N LYS A 15 -4.10 8.06 18.42
CA LYS A 15 -5.54 8.00 18.20
C LYS A 15 -5.84 6.72 17.44
N LYS A 16 -6.90 6.03 17.86
CA LYS A 16 -7.38 4.86 17.13
C LYS A 16 -7.67 5.28 15.67
N PRO A 17 -7.25 4.50 14.66
CA PRO A 17 -7.58 4.80 13.27
C PRO A 17 -9.08 4.95 13.07
N ASP A 18 -9.50 5.96 12.30
CA ASP A 18 -10.91 6.27 12.04
C ASP A 18 -11.54 5.26 11.08
N GLU A 19 -12.15 4.21 11.63
CA GLU A 19 -12.76 3.12 10.85
C GLU A 19 -13.88 3.58 9.90
N VAL A 20 -14.61 4.64 10.25
CA VAL A 20 -15.73 5.16 9.44
C VAL A 20 -15.21 5.89 8.20
N ALA A 21 -14.13 6.66 8.34
CA ALA A 21 -13.49 7.34 7.20
C ALA A 21 -12.88 6.31 6.24
N PHE A 22 -12.17 5.32 6.78
CA PHE A 22 -11.61 4.22 5.99
C PHE A 22 -12.67 3.45 5.20
N LYS A 23 -13.81 3.09 5.82
CA LYS A 23 -14.90 2.39 5.12
C LYS A 23 -15.48 3.22 3.97
N LYS A 24 -15.69 4.52 4.17
CA LYS A 24 -16.18 5.44 3.13
C LYS A 24 -15.22 5.53 1.95
N GLU A 25 -13.92 5.65 2.22
CA GLU A 25 -12.89 5.68 1.17
C GLU A 25 -12.79 4.36 0.43
N LEU A 26 -12.90 3.23 1.13
CA LEU A 26 -12.89 1.89 0.57
C LEU A 26 -14.10 1.68 -0.37
N GLU A 27 -15.29 2.07 0.07
CA GLU A 27 -16.51 2.03 -0.76
C GLU A 27 -16.36 2.90 -2.01
N ALA A 28 -15.86 4.13 -1.88
CA ALA A 28 -15.65 5.03 -3.01
C ALA A 28 -14.66 4.46 -4.04
N ILE A 29 -13.55 3.85 -3.59
CA ILE A 29 -12.58 3.20 -4.49
C ILE A 29 -13.19 1.95 -5.14
N ASN A 30 -13.92 1.13 -4.39
CA ASN A 30 -14.59 -0.04 -4.93
C ASN A 30 -15.61 0.33 -6.02
N GLU A 31 -16.42 1.38 -5.81
CA GLU A 31 -17.36 1.87 -6.83
C GLU A 31 -16.65 2.31 -8.12
N ARG A 32 -15.49 2.98 -8.00
CA ARG A 32 -14.67 3.37 -9.16
C ARG A 32 -14.14 2.15 -9.89
N ILE A 33 -13.60 1.17 -9.15
CA ILE A 33 -13.12 -0.09 -9.70
C ILE A 33 -14.25 -0.82 -10.44
N GLU A 34 -15.45 -0.90 -9.88
CA GLU A 34 -16.59 -1.54 -10.55
C GLU A 34 -17.00 -0.82 -11.84
N LYS A 35 -17.04 0.52 -11.82
CA LYS A 35 -17.31 1.33 -13.02
C LYS A 35 -16.26 1.08 -14.11
N LEU A 36 -14.98 1.10 -13.74
CA LEU A 36 -13.89 0.85 -14.69
C LEU A 36 -13.86 -0.59 -15.19
N LYS A 37 -14.18 -1.58 -14.35
CA LYS A 37 -14.32 -2.99 -14.77
C LYS A 37 -15.41 -3.16 -15.81
N LYS A 38 -16.61 -2.62 -15.57
CA LYS A 38 -17.73 -2.65 -16.53
C LYS A 38 -17.34 -2.02 -17.87
N GLN A 39 -16.64 -0.89 -17.84
CA GLN A 39 -16.12 -0.25 -19.05
C GLN A 39 -15.06 -1.11 -19.76
N ASN A 40 -14.13 -1.70 -19.00
CA ASN A 40 -13.07 -2.55 -19.56
C ASN A 40 -13.65 -3.81 -20.21
N ASP A 41 -14.64 -4.44 -19.56
CA ASP A 41 -15.29 -5.63 -20.08
C ASP A 41 -16.15 -5.31 -21.30
N ALA A 42 -16.85 -4.18 -21.32
CA ALA A 42 -17.54 -3.70 -22.53
C ALA A 42 -16.57 -3.48 -23.72
N VAL A 43 -15.36 -2.94 -23.47
CA VAL A 43 -14.33 -2.80 -24.51
C VAL A 43 -13.77 -4.16 -24.92
N LYS A 44 -13.54 -5.09 -23.99
CA LYS A 44 -13.11 -6.46 -24.31
C LYS A 44 -14.14 -7.18 -25.18
N GLU A 45 -15.43 -7.04 -24.88
CA GLU A 45 -16.50 -7.62 -25.70
C GLU A 45 -16.51 -7.02 -27.11
N LYS A 46 -16.34 -5.70 -27.23
CA LYS A 46 -16.18 -5.05 -28.54
C LYS A 46 -14.97 -5.59 -29.30
N ILE A 47 -13.85 -5.84 -28.60
CA ILE A 47 -12.65 -6.42 -29.20
C ILE A 47 -12.90 -7.87 -29.65
N ASN A 48 -13.56 -8.69 -28.83
CA ASN A 48 -13.84 -10.09 -29.15
C ASN A 48 -14.86 -10.24 -30.30
N LYS A 49 -15.73 -9.24 -30.50
CA LYS A 49 -16.67 -9.17 -31.63
C LYS A 49 -16.01 -8.71 -32.93
N LEU A 50 -14.76 -8.22 -32.90
CA LEU A 50 -14.06 -7.87 -34.13
C LEU A 50 -13.81 -9.13 -34.96
N PRO A 51 -13.96 -9.04 -36.29
CA PRO A 51 -13.59 -10.16 -37.16
C PRO A 51 -12.11 -10.48 -36.98
N ALA A 52 -11.78 -11.77 -37.11
CA ALA A 52 -10.40 -12.25 -37.15
C ALA A 52 -9.61 -11.49 -38.24
N LYS A 53 -8.26 -11.48 -38.13
CA LYS A 53 -7.39 -10.81 -39.10
C LYS A 53 -7.85 -11.15 -40.52
N GLN A 54 -8.20 -10.13 -41.30
CA GLN A 54 -8.53 -10.26 -42.71
C GLN A 54 -7.38 -10.95 -43.45
N ASP A 55 -7.73 -11.89 -44.34
CA ASP A 55 -6.76 -12.56 -45.20
C ASP A 55 -6.11 -11.53 -46.13
N ASN A 56 -4.82 -11.29 -45.93
CA ASN A 56 -4.04 -10.37 -46.77
C ASN A 56 -3.71 -10.97 -48.15
N THR A 57 -4.08 -12.24 -48.39
CA THR A 57 -3.78 -12.99 -49.62
C THR A 57 -4.24 -12.24 -50.86
N ARG A 58 -5.49 -11.78 -50.90
CA ARG A 58 -6.01 -11.04 -52.06
C ARG A 58 -5.26 -9.73 -52.33
N ARG A 59 -4.72 -9.07 -51.31
CA ARG A 59 -3.92 -7.86 -51.49
C ARG A 59 -2.53 -8.15 -52.01
N GLU A 60 -1.95 -9.25 -51.56
CA GLU A 60 -0.66 -9.72 -52.04
C GLU A 60 -0.79 -10.14 -53.51
N GLU A 61 -1.86 -10.85 -53.87
CA GLU A 61 -2.23 -11.18 -55.25
C GLU A 61 -2.36 -9.93 -56.13
N ILE A 62 -3.17 -8.93 -55.71
CA ILE A 62 -3.34 -7.70 -56.49
C ILE A 62 -2.01 -6.94 -56.63
N LYS A 63 -1.15 -6.95 -55.59
CA LYS A 63 0.18 -6.34 -55.70
C LYS A 63 1.06 -7.07 -56.71
N THR A 64 1.03 -8.39 -56.74
CA THR A 64 1.77 -9.18 -57.73
C THR A 64 1.24 -8.93 -59.13
N GLU A 65 -0.08 -8.92 -59.32
CA GLU A 65 -0.71 -8.65 -60.62
C GLU A 65 -0.41 -7.21 -61.11
N LEU A 66 -0.45 -6.21 -60.23
CA LEU A 66 -0.07 -4.83 -60.56
C LEU A 66 1.43 -4.71 -60.91
N ALA A 67 2.31 -5.48 -60.26
CA ALA A 67 3.72 -5.50 -60.59
C ALA A 67 3.97 -6.12 -61.97
N GLU A 68 3.33 -7.25 -62.26
CA GLU A 68 3.38 -7.89 -63.58
C GLU A 68 2.81 -6.99 -64.69
N LEU A 69 1.70 -6.29 -64.42
CA LEU A 69 1.13 -5.34 -65.38
C LEU A 69 2.05 -4.16 -65.65
N ARG A 70 2.74 -3.63 -64.62
CA ARG A 70 3.75 -2.58 -64.80
C ARG A 70 4.93 -3.07 -65.63
N GLU A 71 5.37 -4.30 -65.43
CA GLU A 71 6.44 -4.89 -66.22
C GLU A 71 6.02 -5.06 -67.69
N LYS A 72 4.82 -5.60 -67.95
CA LYS A 72 4.23 -5.73 -69.29
C LYS A 72 4.02 -4.38 -69.98
N GLN A 73 3.54 -3.37 -69.25
CA GLN A 73 3.43 -2.00 -69.77
C GLN A 73 4.81 -1.40 -70.08
N GLY A 74 5.81 -1.71 -69.25
CA GLY A 74 7.20 -1.31 -69.45
C GLY A 74 7.83 -1.93 -70.71
N SER A 75 7.66 -3.24 -70.90
CA SER A 75 8.16 -3.95 -72.09
C SER A 75 7.46 -3.47 -73.37
N LEU A 76 6.13 -3.38 -73.36
CA LEU A 76 5.36 -2.86 -74.51
C LEU A 76 5.75 -1.42 -74.86
N LYS A 77 6.07 -0.58 -73.87
CA LYS A 77 6.57 0.78 -74.11
C LYS A 77 7.96 0.78 -74.74
N GLN A 78 8.87 -0.08 -74.28
CA GLN A 78 10.21 -0.24 -74.87
C GLN A 78 10.13 -0.76 -76.31
N GLU A 79 9.28 -1.75 -76.56
CA GLU A 79 9.00 -2.28 -77.90
C GLU A 79 8.42 -1.20 -78.81
N ARG A 80 7.41 -0.45 -78.37
CA ARG A 80 6.88 0.71 -79.12
C ARG A 80 7.97 1.72 -79.42
N GLN A 81 8.82 2.05 -78.45
CA GLN A 81 9.90 3.01 -78.65
C GLN A 81 10.91 2.53 -79.70
N ALA A 82 11.29 1.25 -79.68
CA ALA A 82 12.15 0.66 -80.69
C ALA A 82 11.50 0.69 -82.09
N VAL A 83 10.21 0.37 -82.17
CA VAL A 83 9.44 0.42 -83.42
C VAL A 83 9.34 1.85 -83.97
N TYR A 84 9.10 2.85 -83.12
CA TYR A 84 9.10 4.25 -83.56
C TYR A 84 10.48 4.71 -84.00
N GLN A 85 11.56 4.30 -83.31
CA GLN A 85 12.93 4.61 -83.75
C GLN A 85 13.24 4.01 -85.13
N GLN A 86 12.80 2.78 -85.41
CA GLN A 86 12.93 2.16 -86.73
C GLN A 86 12.11 2.91 -87.77
N LEU A 87 10.87 3.27 -87.43
CA LEU A 87 9.98 4.03 -88.31
C LEU A 87 10.56 5.42 -88.64
N ASP A 88 11.13 6.11 -87.66
CA ASP A 88 11.78 7.41 -87.84
C ASP A 88 13.05 7.28 -88.69
N ALA A 89 13.86 6.25 -88.47
CA ALA A 89 15.04 5.97 -89.29
C ALA A 89 14.67 5.71 -90.76
N ILE A 90 13.61 4.93 -91.02
CA ILE A 90 13.10 4.66 -92.37
C ILE A 90 12.47 5.93 -92.97
N ASN A 91 11.72 6.71 -92.19
CA ASN A 91 11.17 7.96 -92.68
C ASN A 91 12.28 8.95 -93.04
N ASP A 92 13.37 9.00 -92.29
CA ASP A 92 14.52 9.84 -92.56
C ASP A 92 15.35 9.31 -93.75
N SER A 93 15.45 8.00 -93.96
CA SER A 93 16.06 7.42 -95.17
C SER A 93 15.23 7.73 -96.40
N ILE A 94 13.90 7.58 -96.33
CA ILE A 94 12.96 7.97 -97.37
C ILE A 94 13.12 9.46 -97.65
N LYS A 95 13.07 10.34 -96.63
CA LYS A 95 13.25 11.79 -96.83
C LYS A 95 14.58 12.12 -97.50
N LYS A 96 15.69 11.48 -97.10
CA LYS A 96 17.00 11.68 -97.75
C LYS A 96 16.98 11.23 -99.22
N LYS A 97 16.43 10.05 -99.53
CA LYS A 97 16.32 9.53 -100.90
C LYS A 97 15.36 10.35 -101.77
N VAL A 98 14.22 10.74 -101.21
CA VAL A 98 13.23 11.64 -101.81
C VAL A 98 13.84 13.02 -102.07
N LEU A 99 14.63 13.57 -101.14
CA LEU A 99 15.34 14.85 -101.35
C LEU A 99 16.46 14.74 -102.39
N LEU A 100 17.01 13.54 -102.62
CA LEU A 100 17.95 13.27 -103.71
C LEU A 100 17.24 13.09 -105.08
N THR A 101 16.00 12.56 -105.11
CA THR A 101 15.25 12.27 -106.35
C THR A 101 14.31 13.39 -106.79
N LEU A 102 13.69 14.10 -105.84
CA LEU A 102 12.87 15.28 -106.12
C LEU A 102 13.74 16.52 -106.01
N ASP A 103 13.89 17.24 -107.13
CA ASP A 103 13.32 18.57 -107.10
C ASP A 103 12.95 19.19 -108.47
N ARG A 104 11.63 19.45 -108.59
CA ARG A 104 10.95 20.26 -109.60
C ARG A 104 10.59 21.68 -109.10
N ASN A 105 10.78 22.08 -107.82
CA ASN A 105 10.61 23.47 -107.30
C ASN A 105 10.98 23.74 -105.79
N GLY A 106 12.19 23.43 -105.31
CA GLY A 106 12.77 23.83 -104.02
C GLY A 106 13.82 22.90 -103.34
N TYR A 107 15.06 22.88 -103.85
CA TYR A 107 16.36 22.47 -103.21
C TYR A 107 16.55 20.95 -102.93
N VAL A 108 17.47 20.16 -103.54
CA VAL A 108 18.92 20.34 -103.77
C VAL A 108 19.47 19.45 -104.94
N GLY A 109 20.30 20.03 -105.82
CA GLY A 109 21.58 19.43 -106.26
C GLY A 109 21.69 18.60 -107.56
N GLN A 110 21.20 17.35 -107.61
CA GLN A 110 21.66 16.40 -108.66
C GLN A 110 20.73 16.32 -109.87
N VAL A 111 19.41 16.40 -109.67
CA VAL A 111 18.42 16.24 -110.75
C VAL A 111 18.30 17.48 -111.64
N LYS A 112 18.49 18.70 -111.14
CA LYS A 112 18.51 19.92 -111.99
C LYS A 112 19.74 19.98 -112.90
N ALA A 113 20.90 19.58 -112.40
CA ALA A 113 22.12 19.49 -113.22
C ALA A 113 22.00 18.44 -114.34
N PHE A 114 21.09 17.48 -114.16
CA PHE A 114 20.80 16.41 -115.10
C PHE A 114 19.67 16.75 -116.09
N GLN A 115 18.53 17.27 -115.62
CA GLN A 115 17.39 17.67 -116.46
C GLN A 115 17.70 18.88 -117.36
N GLN A 116 18.59 19.78 -116.95
CA GLN A 116 19.09 20.83 -117.84
C GLN A 116 19.99 20.30 -118.96
N LYS A 117 20.52 19.08 -118.81
CA LYS A 117 21.35 18.43 -119.82
C LYS A 117 20.54 17.46 -120.69
N VAL A 118 19.52 16.79 -120.14
CA VAL A 118 18.67 15.83 -120.85
C VAL A 118 17.23 15.83 -120.28
N PRO A 119 16.17 16.06 -121.09
CA PRO A 119 14.78 16.21 -120.61
C PRO A 119 13.98 14.89 -120.46
N TYR A 120 14.60 13.72 -120.66
CA TYR A 120 13.90 12.43 -120.66
C TYR A 120 13.75 11.86 -119.24
N LYS A 121 12.61 11.21 -118.97
CA LYS A 121 12.23 10.73 -117.63
C LYS A 121 12.35 9.21 -117.45
N SER A 122 12.36 8.45 -118.54
CA SER A 122 12.45 7.00 -118.55
C SER A 122 13.58 6.52 -119.45
N VAL A 123 14.19 5.39 -119.10
CA VAL A 123 15.21 4.71 -119.93
C VAL A 123 14.65 4.39 -121.33
N THR A 124 13.36 4.05 -121.42
CA THR A 124 12.67 3.78 -122.69
C THR A 124 12.64 5.00 -123.60
N GLU A 125 12.39 6.19 -123.05
CA GLU A 125 12.37 7.45 -123.81
C GLU A 125 13.78 7.82 -124.32
N VAL A 126 14.83 7.53 -123.53
CA VAL A 126 16.22 7.75 -123.94
C VAL A 126 16.63 6.79 -125.06
N ASP A 127 16.25 5.52 -124.96
CA ASP A 127 16.58 4.49 -125.95
C ASP A 127 15.84 4.70 -127.28
N GLU A 128 14.58 5.14 -127.24
CA GLU A 128 13.82 5.55 -128.43
C GLU A 128 14.50 6.73 -129.14
N ARG A 129 14.91 7.75 -128.39
CA ARG A 129 15.60 8.90 -128.96
C ARG A 129 16.95 8.53 -129.57
N ILE A 130 17.73 7.67 -128.93
CA ILE A 130 19.00 7.18 -129.49
C ILE A 130 18.76 6.48 -130.83
N ARG A 131 17.72 5.63 -130.93
CA ARG A 131 17.37 4.95 -132.19
C ARG A 131 16.97 5.93 -133.29
N GLU A 132 16.18 6.95 -132.98
CA GLU A 132 15.82 8.00 -133.95
C GLU A 132 17.06 8.74 -134.48
N LEU A 133 17.99 9.08 -133.59
CA LEU A 133 19.24 9.76 -133.97
C LEU A 133 20.15 8.84 -134.80
N GLU A 134 20.29 7.57 -134.43
CA GLU A 134 21.07 6.57 -135.19
C GLU A 134 20.48 6.35 -136.59
N GLN A 135 19.14 6.25 -136.71
CA GLN A 135 18.45 6.15 -138.00
C GLN A 135 18.61 7.42 -138.86
N SER A 136 18.62 8.60 -138.24
CA SER A 136 18.84 9.86 -138.95
C SER A 136 20.27 10.02 -139.48
N ILE A 137 21.26 9.40 -138.83
CA ILE A 137 22.66 9.35 -139.30
C ILE A 137 22.77 8.40 -140.51
N GLU A 138 22.12 7.23 -140.43
CA GLU A 138 22.12 6.22 -141.50
C GLU A 138 21.42 6.72 -142.78
N SER A 139 20.46 7.65 -142.66
CA SER A 139 19.78 8.26 -143.81
C SER A 139 20.56 9.39 -144.52
N GLY A 140 21.78 9.70 -144.08
CA GLY A 140 22.75 10.51 -144.85
C GLY A 140 22.65 12.04 -144.66
N VAL A 141 22.83 12.52 -143.42
CA VAL A 141 22.90 13.96 -143.08
C VAL A 141 24.27 14.59 -143.36
N ARG A 142 24.33 15.93 -143.36
CA ARG A 142 25.57 16.69 -143.54
C ARG A 142 26.55 16.39 -142.40
N LEU A 143 27.85 16.26 -142.70
CA LEU A 143 28.92 15.94 -141.73
C LEU A 143 28.91 16.77 -140.42
N VAL A 144 28.48 18.04 -140.49
CA VAL A 144 28.38 18.92 -139.31
C VAL A 144 27.21 18.52 -138.41
N GLU A 145 26.10 18.09 -139.00
CA GLU A 145 24.92 17.58 -138.28
C GLU A 145 25.19 16.18 -137.74
N GLU A 146 25.79 15.29 -138.53
CA GLU A 146 26.23 13.96 -138.08
C GLU A 146 27.09 14.04 -136.80
N LYS A 147 28.09 14.94 -136.78
CA LYS A 147 28.92 15.15 -135.58
C LYS A 147 28.12 15.67 -134.39
N LYS A 148 27.09 16.50 -134.61
CA LYS A 148 26.19 16.96 -133.54
C LYS A 148 25.32 15.82 -133.00
N MET A 149 24.75 15.00 -133.88
CA MET A 149 23.94 13.84 -133.52
C MET A 149 24.76 12.78 -132.78
N ILE A 150 26.02 12.52 -133.18
CA ILE A 150 26.94 11.62 -132.47
C ILE A 150 27.27 12.13 -131.06
N ASN A 151 27.46 13.45 -130.91
CA ASN A 151 27.67 14.06 -129.60
C ASN A 151 26.40 13.97 -128.73
N GLU A 152 25.22 14.14 -129.32
CA GLU A 152 23.92 13.98 -128.66
C GLU A 152 23.70 12.52 -128.23
N ILE A 153 23.96 11.53 -129.09
CA ILE A 153 23.93 10.09 -128.75
C ILE A 153 24.89 9.78 -127.61
N SER A 154 26.10 10.33 -127.63
CA SER A 154 27.08 10.11 -126.55
C SER A 154 26.63 10.73 -125.23
N LEU A 155 25.94 11.87 -125.27
CA LEU A 155 25.34 12.52 -124.11
C LEU A 155 24.14 11.71 -123.58
N LEU A 156 23.29 11.20 -124.48
CA LEU A 156 22.14 10.35 -124.16
C LEU A 156 22.55 8.99 -123.58
N LYS A 157 23.63 8.39 -124.08
CA LYS A 157 24.18 7.14 -123.52
C LYS A 157 24.70 7.35 -122.09
N ARG A 158 25.30 8.50 -121.78
CA ARG A 158 25.69 8.85 -120.39
C ARG A 158 24.48 9.16 -119.52
N SER A 159 23.45 9.79 -120.08
CA SER A 159 22.23 10.11 -119.32
C SER A 159 21.39 8.87 -119.04
N ARG A 160 21.39 7.88 -119.93
CA ARG A 160 20.75 6.58 -119.73
C ARG A 160 21.16 5.92 -118.41
N GLN A 161 22.46 5.88 -118.14
CA GLN A 161 23.01 5.34 -116.89
C GLN A 161 22.56 6.16 -115.66
N GLN A 162 22.35 7.47 -115.82
CA GLN A 162 21.88 8.35 -114.75
C GLN A 162 20.36 8.22 -114.52
N VAL A 163 19.56 7.95 -115.56
CA VAL A 163 18.12 7.63 -115.45
C VAL A 163 17.89 6.24 -114.83
N GLU A 164 18.67 5.23 -115.22
CA GLU A 164 18.65 3.90 -114.58
C GLU A 164 18.89 4.01 -113.05
N GLY A 165 19.83 4.87 -112.64
CA GLY A 165 20.07 5.16 -111.22
C GLY A 165 18.91 5.87 -110.51
N LEU A 166 18.04 6.60 -111.23
CA LEU A 166 16.82 7.22 -110.67
C LEU A 166 15.69 6.19 -110.48
N ASP A 167 15.51 5.28 -111.44
CA ASP A 167 14.52 4.20 -111.35
C ASP A 167 14.87 3.24 -110.20
N GLU A 168 16.15 2.92 -110.02
CA GLU A 168 16.63 2.15 -108.87
C GLU A 168 16.37 2.85 -107.53
N GLN A 169 16.58 4.18 -107.47
CA GLN A 169 16.29 4.99 -106.28
C GLN A 169 14.78 5.04 -105.98
N GLN A 170 13.94 5.17 -107.00
CA GLN A 170 12.49 5.17 -106.86
C GLN A 170 11.98 3.81 -106.35
N ALA A 171 12.48 2.71 -106.92
CA ALA A 171 12.16 1.37 -106.45
C ALA A 171 12.63 1.11 -105.00
N ALA A 172 13.72 1.74 -104.57
CA ALA A 172 14.19 1.69 -103.19
C ALA A 172 13.30 2.51 -102.23
N ILE A 173 12.80 3.68 -102.67
CA ILE A 173 11.84 4.49 -101.90
C ILE A 173 10.52 3.74 -101.71
N ASP A 174 9.99 3.12 -102.76
CA ASP A 174 8.71 2.42 -102.68
C ASP A 174 8.81 1.15 -101.81
N ARG A 175 9.97 0.46 -101.84
CA ARG A 175 10.29 -0.62 -100.87
C ARG A 175 10.29 -0.11 -99.42
N GLU A 176 10.97 0.99 -99.13
CA GLU A 176 11.01 1.55 -97.77
C GLU A 176 9.65 2.06 -97.30
N ARG A 177 8.83 2.63 -98.20
CA ARG A 177 7.45 3.02 -97.90
C ARG A 177 6.58 1.83 -97.55
N ASN A 178 6.70 0.73 -98.29
CA ASN A 178 5.97 -0.50 -97.99
C ASN A 178 6.36 -1.02 -96.60
N ILE A 179 7.67 -1.10 -96.29
CA ILE A 179 8.17 -1.49 -94.96
C ILE A 179 7.63 -0.54 -93.88
N ALA A 180 7.63 0.78 -94.11
CA ALA A 180 7.08 1.75 -93.16
C ALA A 180 5.57 1.55 -92.92
N THR A 181 4.80 1.17 -93.94
CA THR A 181 3.37 0.87 -93.79
C THR A 181 3.11 -0.44 -93.05
N GLU A 182 3.96 -1.46 -93.25
CA GLU A 182 3.89 -2.73 -92.53
C GLU A 182 4.22 -2.52 -91.05
N ILE A 183 5.28 -1.78 -90.75
CA ILE A 183 5.67 -1.43 -89.38
C ILE A 183 4.54 -0.66 -88.67
N LYS A 184 3.90 0.30 -89.35
CA LYS A 184 2.76 1.06 -88.80
C LYS A 184 1.55 0.19 -88.45
N LYS A 185 1.30 -0.89 -89.20
CA LYS A 185 0.19 -1.82 -88.91
C LYS A 185 0.46 -2.68 -87.67
N ASN A 186 1.71 -2.93 -87.33
CA ASN A 186 2.08 -3.73 -86.16
C ASN A 186 2.08 -2.92 -84.84
N ILE A 187 1.78 -1.62 -84.87
CA ILE A 187 1.69 -0.75 -83.68
C ILE A 187 0.25 -0.77 -83.13
N ASP A 188 -0.38 -1.94 -83.01
CA ASP A 188 -1.75 -2.01 -82.53
C ASP A 188 -1.84 -1.71 -81.03
N ASP A 189 -2.45 -0.57 -80.69
CA ASP A 189 -2.65 -0.05 -79.32
C ASP A 189 -3.66 -0.85 -78.47
N SER A 190 -4.25 -1.92 -79.00
CA SER A 190 -5.34 -2.65 -78.33
C SER A 190 -4.87 -3.34 -77.05
N GLU A 191 -3.70 -3.97 -77.06
CA GLU A 191 -3.15 -4.67 -75.89
C GLU A 191 -2.68 -3.68 -74.81
N ALA A 192 -2.04 -2.58 -75.22
CA ALA A 192 -1.64 -1.52 -74.31
C ALA A 192 -2.83 -0.88 -73.60
N LYS A 193 -3.95 -0.66 -74.31
CA LYS A 193 -5.20 -0.16 -73.71
C LYS A 193 -5.80 -1.17 -72.72
N LYS A 194 -5.91 -2.44 -73.09
CA LYS A 194 -6.39 -3.51 -72.19
C LYS A 194 -5.56 -3.63 -70.91
N HIS A 195 -4.23 -3.52 -71.01
CA HIS A 195 -3.35 -3.54 -69.85
C HIS A 195 -3.47 -2.27 -68.99
N SER A 196 -3.78 -1.13 -69.59
CA SER A 196 -4.00 0.13 -68.86
C SER A 196 -5.34 0.10 -68.11
N GLU A 197 -6.41 -0.34 -68.77
CA GLU A 197 -7.74 -0.51 -68.15
C GLU A 197 -7.69 -1.50 -66.98
N ARG A 198 -7.10 -2.70 -67.17
CA ARG A 198 -6.93 -3.66 -66.07
C ARG A 198 -6.10 -3.13 -64.92
N TYR A 199 -5.08 -2.31 -65.21
CA TYR A 199 -4.26 -1.70 -64.16
C TYR A 199 -5.07 -0.68 -63.35
N GLU A 200 -5.87 0.16 -64.01
CA GLU A 200 -6.75 1.13 -63.34
C GLU A 200 -7.82 0.44 -62.49
N GLU A 201 -8.42 -0.64 -62.99
CA GLU A 201 -9.37 -1.48 -62.23
C GLU A 201 -8.73 -2.08 -60.97
N LEU A 202 -7.58 -2.75 -61.12
CA LEU A 202 -6.87 -3.36 -60.01
C LEU A 202 -6.33 -2.33 -59.01
N ASP A 203 -5.89 -1.16 -59.46
CA ASP A 203 -5.44 -0.07 -58.58
C ASP A 203 -6.62 0.53 -57.80
N ALA A 204 -7.79 0.66 -58.42
CA ALA A 204 -9.02 1.07 -57.74
C ALA A 204 -9.45 0.05 -56.67
N GLU A 205 -9.47 -1.25 -57.00
CA GLU A 205 -9.72 -2.33 -56.04
C GLU A 205 -8.70 -2.31 -54.89
N PHE A 206 -7.42 -2.16 -55.21
CA PHE A 206 -6.35 -2.09 -54.23
C PHE A 206 -6.54 -0.93 -53.25
N LYS A 207 -6.86 0.27 -53.76
CA LYS A 207 -7.12 1.46 -52.92
C LYS A 207 -8.33 1.28 -52.02
N LEU A 208 -9.42 0.69 -52.53
CA LEU A 208 -10.61 0.40 -51.73
C LEU A 208 -10.30 -0.58 -50.60
N LEU A 209 -9.64 -1.71 -50.91
CA LEU A 209 -9.23 -2.70 -49.91
C LEU A 209 -8.27 -2.08 -48.89
N PHE A 210 -7.27 -1.32 -49.34
CA PHE A 210 -6.32 -0.68 -48.44
C PHE A 210 -7.00 0.32 -47.50
N GLY A 211 -7.90 1.15 -48.04
CA GLY A 211 -8.66 2.14 -47.27
C GLY A 211 -9.55 1.51 -46.20
N THR A 212 -10.32 0.46 -46.53
CA THR A 212 -11.19 -0.22 -45.56
C THR A 212 -10.39 -0.84 -44.42
N ALA A 213 -9.27 -1.51 -44.71
CA ALA A 213 -8.44 -2.05 -43.64
C ALA A 213 -7.67 -1.00 -42.83
N ALA A 214 -7.29 0.13 -43.43
CA ALA A 214 -6.68 1.22 -42.68
C ALA A 214 -7.69 1.73 -41.63
N GLN A 215 -8.93 1.99 -42.05
CA GLN A 215 -10.01 2.41 -41.16
C GLN A 215 -10.33 1.35 -40.09
N GLU A 216 -10.43 0.08 -40.46
CA GLU A 216 -10.63 -1.00 -39.49
C GLU A 216 -9.45 -1.13 -38.53
N ARG A 217 -8.21 -0.99 -39.00
CA ARG A 217 -7.01 -1.03 -38.15
C ARG A 217 -7.01 0.12 -37.16
N GLU A 218 -7.34 1.33 -37.60
CA GLU A 218 -7.47 2.48 -36.71
C GLU A 218 -8.58 2.28 -35.67
N ALA A 219 -9.75 1.76 -36.08
CA ALA A 219 -10.84 1.43 -35.16
C ALA A 219 -10.42 0.36 -34.13
N ARG A 220 -9.69 -0.68 -34.58
CA ARG A 220 -9.11 -1.70 -33.69
C ARG A 220 -8.10 -1.12 -32.72
N ASN A 221 -7.16 -0.32 -33.20
CA ASN A 221 -6.13 0.29 -32.38
C ASN A 221 -6.76 1.19 -31.30
N LYS A 222 -7.77 2.00 -31.65
CA LYS A 222 -8.52 2.81 -30.68
C LYS A 222 -9.12 1.96 -29.56
N LEU A 223 -9.72 0.80 -29.87
CA LEU A 223 -10.25 -0.12 -28.85
C LEU A 223 -9.15 -0.72 -27.97
N TYR A 224 -8.00 -1.08 -28.55
CA TYR A 224 -6.86 -1.61 -27.77
C TYR A 224 -6.22 -0.53 -26.88
N ASP A 225 -6.13 0.70 -27.36
CA ASP A 225 -5.63 1.85 -26.60
C ASP A 225 -6.59 2.18 -25.45
N GLU A 226 -7.90 2.19 -25.71
CA GLU A 226 -8.93 2.34 -24.68
C GLU A 226 -8.85 1.24 -23.62
N ARG A 227 -8.69 -0.03 -24.03
CA ARG A 227 -8.52 -1.16 -23.11
C ARG A 227 -7.27 -0.98 -22.25
N SER A 228 -6.15 -0.60 -22.86
CA SER A 228 -4.86 -0.41 -22.18
C SER A 228 -4.94 0.75 -21.19
N ARG A 229 -5.58 1.86 -21.58
CA ARG A 229 -5.85 3.01 -20.70
C ARG A 229 -6.75 2.62 -19.52
N LEU A 230 -7.86 1.91 -19.76
CA LEU A 230 -8.76 1.46 -18.70
C LEU A 230 -8.10 0.46 -17.76
N LYS A 231 -7.24 -0.43 -18.29
CA LYS A 231 -6.45 -1.35 -17.48
C LYS A 231 -5.47 -0.58 -16.58
N GLY A 232 -4.74 0.38 -17.14
CA GLY A 232 -3.83 1.23 -16.35
C GLY A 232 -4.56 1.97 -15.23
N LEU A 233 -5.75 2.53 -15.51
CA LEU A 233 -6.58 3.16 -14.48
C LEU A 233 -7.05 2.16 -13.41
N LEU A 234 -7.46 0.94 -13.80
CA LEU A 234 -7.81 -0.11 -12.86
C LEU A 234 -6.63 -0.48 -11.95
N ASP A 235 -5.44 -0.66 -12.53
CA ASP A 235 -4.23 -0.99 -11.78
C ASP A 235 -3.93 0.13 -10.76
N THR A 236 -4.06 1.41 -11.15
CA THR A 236 -3.87 2.53 -10.21
C THR A 236 -4.89 2.57 -9.06
N GLU A 237 -6.17 2.26 -9.31
CA GLU A 237 -7.20 2.20 -8.27
C GLU A 237 -6.99 0.99 -7.35
N PHE A 238 -6.52 -0.15 -7.88
CA PHE A 238 -6.14 -1.30 -7.06
C PHE A 238 -4.91 -1.03 -6.19
N ASP A 239 -3.93 -0.31 -6.71
CA ASP A 239 -2.76 0.13 -5.94
C ASP A 239 -3.18 1.09 -4.83
N GLN A 240 -4.09 2.03 -5.10
CA GLN A 240 -4.69 2.89 -4.07
C GLN A 240 -5.45 2.08 -3.01
N LEU A 241 -6.25 1.08 -3.43
CA LEU A 241 -6.95 0.19 -2.50
C LEU A 241 -5.98 -0.58 -1.60
N ARG A 242 -4.88 -1.09 -2.18
CA ARG A 242 -3.85 -1.80 -1.43
C ARG A 242 -3.14 -0.86 -0.46
N ALA A 243 -2.72 0.31 -0.91
CA ALA A 243 -2.08 1.32 -0.08
C ALA A 243 -2.97 1.78 1.08
N LEU A 244 -4.27 1.97 0.84
CA LEU A 244 -5.24 2.34 1.87
C LEU A 244 -5.37 1.24 2.93
N ARG A 245 -5.51 -0.02 2.50
CA ARG A 245 -5.60 -1.18 3.41
C ARG A 245 -4.32 -1.38 4.22
N ASP A 246 -3.18 -1.28 3.57
CA ASP A 246 -1.87 -1.42 4.23
C ASP A 246 -1.61 -0.28 5.20
N GLY A 247 -1.96 0.96 4.82
CA GLY A 247 -1.88 2.13 5.70
C GLY A 247 -2.75 2.00 6.94
N HIS A 248 -4.02 1.59 6.76
CA HIS A 248 -4.93 1.35 7.88
C HIS A 248 -4.45 0.20 8.78
N ARG A 249 -3.95 -0.90 8.19
CA ARG A 249 -3.39 -2.03 8.95
C ARG A 249 -2.20 -1.59 9.79
N LYS A 250 -1.24 -0.88 9.20
CA LYS A 250 -0.05 -0.37 9.91
C LYS A 250 -0.45 0.56 11.06
N ALA A 251 -1.34 1.52 10.81
CA ALA A 251 -1.81 2.44 11.85
C ALA A 251 -2.52 1.69 12.99
N ASN A 252 -3.25 0.61 12.67
CA ASN A 252 -3.93 -0.22 13.67
C ASN A 252 -2.93 -1.07 14.47
N ASP A 253 -1.94 -1.66 13.80
CA ASP A 253 -0.88 -2.45 14.42
C ASP A 253 -0.04 -1.57 15.37
N GLU A 254 0.31 -0.35 14.95
CA GLU A 254 1.00 0.67 15.76
C GLU A 254 0.18 1.07 17.00
N TYR A 255 -1.12 1.34 16.82
CA TYR A 255 -2.02 1.66 17.92
C TYR A 255 -2.09 0.52 18.95
N TYR A 256 -2.34 -0.72 18.51
CA TYR A 256 -2.43 -1.85 19.44
C TYR A 256 -1.08 -2.23 20.04
N ALA A 257 0.03 -2.05 19.34
CA ALA A 257 1.36 -2.22 19.90
C ALA A 257 1.59 -1.23 21.05
N ALA A 258 1.27 0.05 20.85
CA ALA A 258 1.37 1.06 21.91
C ALA A 258 0.44 0.78 23.10
N VAL A 259 -0.79 0.31 22.86
CA VAL A 259 -1.71 -0.09 23.93
C VAL A 259 -1.17 -1.28 24.72
N ARG A 260 -0.58 -2.29 24.05
CA ARG A 260 0.06 -3.44 24.73
C ARG A 260 1.24 -2.98 25.58
N GLN A 261 2.13 -2.17 25.03
CA GLN A 261 3.28 -1.61 25.75
C GLN A 261 2.84 -0.79 26.96
N HIS A 262 1.82 0.05 26.83
CA HIS A 262 1.28 0.83 27.95
C HIS A 262 0.67 -0.08 29.04
N ARG A 263 -0.04 -1.14 28.64
CA ARG A 263 -0.59 -2.13 29.58
C ARG A 263 0.50 -2.96 30.26
N GLU A 264 1.59 -3.27 29.58
CA GLU A 264 2.77 -3.92 30.14
C GLU A 264 3.47 -3.03 31.15
N ALA A 265 3.79 -1.78 30.78
CA ALA A 265 4.39 -0.81 31.67
C ALA A 265 3.56 -0.58 32.95
N LYS A 266 2.23 -0.46 32.83
CA LYS A 266 1.35 -0.33 34.00
C LYS A 266 1.36 -1.60 34.88
N ARG A 267 1.33 -2.79 34.28
CA ARG A 267 1.41 -4.05 35.04
C ARG A 267 2.74 -4.18 35.78
N GLU A 268 3.84 -3.76 35.17
CA GLU A 268 5.16 -3.74 35.81
C GLU A 268 5.20 -2.75 36.97
N GLN A 269 4.67 -1.54 36.79
CA GLN A 269 4.55 -0.55 37.87
C GLN A 269 3.69 -1.07 39.03
N ASP A 270 2.51 -1.63 38.74
CA ASP A 270 1.61 -2.18 39.76
C ASP A 270 2.26 -3.37 40.51
N ARG A 271 3.05 -4.21 39.80
CA ARG A 271 3.82 -5.30 40.42
C ARG A 271 4.91 -4.76 41.34
N LEU A 272 5.69 -3.78 40.90
CA LEU A 272 6.74 -3.16 41.70
C LEU A 272 6.16 -2.49 42.96
N LEU A 273 5.05 -1.77 42.83
CA LEU A 273 4.35 -1.15 43.97
C LEU A 273 3.85 -2.19 44.97
N LYS A 274 3.29 -3.31 44.51
CA LYS A 274 2.86 -4.40 45.40
C LYS A 274 4.03 -5.02 46.15
N ILE A 275 5.13 -5.28 45.46
CA ILE A 275 6.35 -5.82 46.10
C ILE A 275 6.87 -4.85 47.17
N GLN A 276 6.92 -3.55 46.88
CA GLN A 276 7.33 -2.53 47.85
C GLN A 276 6.38 -2.47 49.05
N GLN A 277 5.06 -2.43 48.83
CA GLN A 277 4.07 -2.42 49.91
C GLN A 277 4.12 -3.67 50.77
N GLU A 278 4.34 -4.84 50.17
CA GLU A 278 4.52 -6.08 50.93
C GLU A 278 5.79 -6.05 51.76
N GLN A 279 6.90 -5.54 51.22
CA GLN A 279 8.14 -5.35 51.97
C GLN A 279 7.97 -4.36 53.12
N GLU A 280 7.30 -3.23 52.90
CA GLU A 280 7.00 -2.23 53.93
C GLU A 280 6.12 -2.82 55.04
N LYS A 281 5.03 -3.50 54.69
CA LYS A 281 4.15 -4.17 55.67
C LYS A 281 4.89 -5.22 56.49
N ARG A 282 5.77 -6.01 55.87
CA ARG A 282 6.61 -6.98 56.59
C ARG A 282 7.55 -6.26 57.56
N GLN A 283 8.20 -5.19 57.13
CA GLN A 283 9.07 -4.39 58.01
C GLN A 283 8.28 -3.75 59.17
N GLU A 284 7.06 -3.27 58.93
CA GLU A 284 6.19 -2.73 59.97
C GLU A 284 5.77 -3.80 60.97
N GLN A 285 5.41 -5.00 60.52
CA GLN A 285 5.09 -6.13 61.40
C GLN A 285 6.27 -6.51 62.28
N LEU A 286 7.49 -6.62 61.71
CA LEU A 286 8.70 -6.89 62.49
C LEU A 286 9.00 -5.78 63.51
N LYS A 287 8.80 -4.51 63.13
CA LYS A 287 8.96 -3.37 64.05
C LYS A 287 7.93 -3.40 65.18
N GLN A 288 6.67 -3.72 64.89
CA GLN A 288 5.62 -3.85 65.88
C GLN A 288 5.91 -4.99 66.87
N GLU A 289 6.39 -6.15 66.40
CA GLU A 289 6.77 -7.26 67.27
C GLU A 289 7.94 -6.88 68.20
N LEU A 290 8.93 -6.14 67.69
CA LEU A 290 10.02 -5.61 68.51
C LEU A 290 9.50 -4.60 69.54
N GLU A 291 8.65 -3.66 69.14
CA GLU A 291 8.06 -2.66 70.02
C GLU A 291 7.23 -3.31 71.14
N LEU A 292 6.37 -4.28 70.79
CA LEU A 292 5.57 -5.05 71.76
C LEU A 292 6.45 -5.84 72.74
N ALA A 293 7.55 -6.42 72.27
CA ALA A 293 8.51 -7.09 73.14
C ALA A 293 9.35 -6.11 73.98
N SER A 294 9.43 -4.85 73.56
CA SER A 294 10.15 -3.80 74.26
C SER A 294 9.39 -3.18 75.43
N LEU A 295 8.06 -3.36 75.46
CA LEU A 295 7.20 -2.95 76.56
C LEU A 295 7.67 -3.58 77.88
N PRO A 296 7.66 -2.81 78.99
CA PRO A 296 8.05 -3.34 80.29
C PRO A 296 7.19 -4.54 80.69
N ALA A 297 7.85 -5.66 81.02
CA ALA A 297 7.16 -6.82 81.58
C ALA A 297 6.49 -6.45 82.92
N TYR A 298 5.34 -7.06 83.21
CA TYR A 298 4.56 -6.82 84.42
C TYR A 298 3.96 -5.41 84.62
N GLU A 299 3.92 -4.57 83.59
CA GLU A 299 3.33 -3.22 83.69
C GLU A 299 1.84 -3.26 84.10
N ASN A 300 1.06 -4.19 83.55
CA ASN A 300 -0.34 -4.36 83.90
C ASN A 300 -0.52 -4.78 85.36
N GLU A 301 0.31 -5.70 85.84
CA GLU A 301 0.30 -6.20 87.21
C GLU A 301 0.77 -5.14 88.22
N ILE A 302 1.75 -4.31 87.86
CA ILE A 302 2.19 -3.16 88.67
C ILE A 302 1.07 -2.11 88.74
N ASN A 303 0.47 -1.74 87.60
CA ASN A 303 -0.66 -0.82 87.54
C ASN A 303 -1.86 -1.35 88.31
N LEU A 304 -2.12 -2.66 88.25
CA LEU A 304 -3.19 -3.30 89.01
C LEU A 304 -2.88 -3.30 90.51
N CYS A 305 -1.64 -3.57 90.92
CA CYS A 305 -1.21 -3.43 92.33
C CYS A 305 -1.40 -1.99 92.82
N GLU A 306 -1.06 -0.99 92.01
CA GLU A 306 -1.25 0.43 92.34
C GLU A 306 -2.73 0.82 92.42
N ASN A 307 -3.52 0.42 91.43
CA ASN A 307 -4.97 0.67 91.39
C ASN A 307 -5.68 0.00 92.58
N LEU A 308 -5.33 -1.23 92.92
CA LEU A 308 -5.87 -1.93 94.09
C LEU A 308 -5.38 -1.30 95.40
N SER A 309 -4.13 -0.85 95.47
CA SER A 309 -3.60 -0.13 96.63
C SER A 309 -4.33 1.20 96.84
N HIS A 310 -4.56 1.97 95.77
CA HIS A 310 -5.33 3.20 95.81
C HIS A 310 -6.80 2.96 96.17
N PHE A 311 -7.40 1.89 95.64
CA PHE A 311 -8.77 1.49 95.97
C PHE A 311 -8.91 1.15 97.45
N LEU A 312 -8.00 0.35 98.02
CA LEU A 312 -7.99 -0.01 99.44
C LEU A 312 -7.67 1.18 100.35
N GLN A 313 -6.75 2.07 99.95
CA GLN A 313 -6.49 3.32 100.65
C GLN A 313 -7.73 4.23 100.68
N GLY A 314 -8.57 4.19 99.63
CA GLY A 314 -9.84 4.89 99.59
C GLY A 314 -10.83 4.50 100.70
N PHE A 315 -10.71 3.28 101.26
CA PHE A 315 -11.53 2.82 102.40
C PHE A 315 -10.90 3.13 103.76
N VAL A 316 -9.56 3.10 103.89
CA VAL A 316 -8.87 3.48 105.14
C VAL A 316 -8.99 4.98 105.40
N ASN A 317 -8.87 5.80 104.35
CA ASN A 317 -9.04 7.25 104.45
C ASN A 317 -10.51 7.67 104.60
N GLN A 318 -11.49 6.75 104.50
CA GLN A 318 -12.87 7.04 104.84
C GLN A 318 -13.12 7.07 106.36
N ASP A 319 -12.30 6.39 107.16
CA ASP A 319 -12.43 6.38 108.63
C ASP A 319 -11.72 7.56 109.31
N ASP A 320 -10.77 8.22 108.65
CA ASP A 320 -10.14 9.49 109.09
C ASP A 320 -10.63 10.72 108.30
N SER A 321 -11.80 10.63 107.64
CA SER A 321 -12.46 11.80 107.04
C SER A 321 -13.96 11.86 107.33
N THR A 322 -14.33 11.95 108.61
CA THR A 322 -15.58 12.65 109.00
C THR A 322 -15.30 14.15 109.06
N THR A 323 -15.11 14.76 107.89
CA THR A 323 -15.69 16.07 107.53
C THR A 323 -15.36 16.36 106.07
N THR A 324 -16.39 16.18 105.24
CA THR A 324 -16.59 16.85 103.95
C THR A 324 -15.47 16.66 102.91
N LYS A 325 -15.58 15.54 102.19
CA LYS A 325 -15.46 15.58 100.73
C LYS A 325 -16.22 16.79 100.21
N SER A 326 -15.45 17.76 99.75
CA SER A 326 -15.77 18.54 98.57
C SER A 326 -16.18 17.60 97.44
N GLU A 327 -17.49 17.51 97.19
CA GLU A 327 -17.98 17.18 95.86
C GLU A 327 -17.76 18.41 94.97
N ALA A 328 -16.60 18.43 94.32
CA ALA A 328 -16.50 19.03 93.01
C ALA A 328 -17.44 18.24 92.08
N SER A 329 -18.57 18.85 91.72
CA SER A 329 -19.28 18.52 90.49
C SER A 329 -19.13 19.69 89.52
N THR A 330 -18.33 19.43 88.49
CA THR A 330 -18.36 20.03 87.14
C THR A 330 -18.18 21.54 86.98
N PRO A 331 -17.00 22.02 86.53
CA PRO A 331 -16.95 23.02 85.49
C PRO A 331 -16.96 22.27 84.15
N ALA A 332 -18.10 22.28 83.44
CA ALA A 332 -18.07 22.01 82.01
C ALA A 332 -17.18 23.09 81.37
N PRO A 333 -16.12 22.73 80.62
CA PRO A 333 -15.28 23.72 80.00
C PRO A 333 -16.05 24.40 78.87
N ALA A 334 -16.06 25.73 79.01
CA ALA A 334 -16.20 26.76 78.01
C ALA A 334 -16.14 26.29 76.55
N THR A 335 -17.17 26.72 75.81
CA THR A 335 -17.03 27.21 74.44
C THR A 335 -15.71 27.98 74.23
N PRO A 336 -14.94 27.68 73.17
CA PRO A 336 -14.21 28.69 72.44
C PRO A 336 -15.04 29.07 71.22
N ALA A 337 -15.68 30.23 71.32
CA ALA A 337 -15.85 31.10 70.17
C ALA A 337 -14.46 31.57 69.69
N ASN A 338 -14.36 31.87 68.39
CA ASN A 338 -13.23 32.47 67.67
C ASN A 338 -12.09 31.55 67.23
N GLY A 339 -12.27 31.02 66.02
CA GLY A 339 -11.19 30.78 65.05
C GLY A 339 -11.65 31.26 63.67
N SER A 340 -11.03 32.34 63.20
CA SER A 340 -11.26 33.00 61.91
C SER A 340 -11.28 32.02 60.72
N PRO A 341 -12.14 32.21 59.70
CA PRO A 341 -12.21 31.32 58.54
C PRO A 341 -10.91 31.38 57.71
N ARG A 342 -10.28 30.22 57.53
CA ARG A 342 -9.23 30.04 56.52
C ARG A 342 -9.91 30.08 55.15
N GLN A 343 -9.64 31.12 54.37
CA GLN A 343 -10.01 31.21 52.96
C GLN A 343 -9.50 29.96 52.24
N VAL A 344 -10.43 29.19 51.67
CA VAL A 344 -10.10 28.17 50.67
C VAL A 344 -10.27 28.85 49.33
N GLU A 345 -9.17 28.94 48.60
CA GLU A 345 -9.09 29.47 47.25
C GLU A 345 -10.06 28.75 46.31
N SER A 346 -10.59 29.54 45.38
CA SER A 346 -11.57 29.19 44.35
C SER A 346 -11.26 27.88 43.63
N LEU A 347 -12.20 26.95 43.70
CA LEU A 347 -12.31 25.82 42.76
C LEU A 347 -12.59 26.36 41.34
N PRO A 348 -11.91 25.84 40.30
CA PRO A 348 -12.10 26.30 38.93
C PRO A 348 -13.45 25.86 38.33
N GLU A 349 -14.02 26.72 37.49
CA GLU A 349 -15.27 26.54 36.74
C GLU A 349 -15.32 25.18 36.01
N GLY A 350 -16.40 24.42 36.24
CA GLY A 350 -16.80 23.33 35.33
C GLY A 350 -17.11 21.96 35.95
N MET A 351 -17.17 21.80 37.28
CA MET A 351 -17.49 20.50 37.89
C MET A 351 -18.97 20.44 38.33
N VAL A 352 -19.80 19.71 37.59
CA VAL A 352 -21.19 19.43 37.95
C VAL A 352 -21.23 18.32 39.01
N LEU A 353 -21.67 18.66 40.22
CA LEU A 353 -21.97 17.71 41.29
C LEU A 353 -23.29 16.98 40.99
N ALA A 354 -23.20 15.71 40.61
CA ALA A 354 -24.37 14.83 40.48
C ALA A 354 -24.98 14.55 41.88
N LYS A 355 -26.29 14.77 42.01
CA LYS A 355 -27.08 14.44 43.19
C LYS A 355 -27.06 12.93 43.44
N LYS A 356 -26.80 12.55 44.69
CA LYS A 356 -26.91 11.19 45.21
C LYS A 356 -28.40 10.81 45.27
N SER A 357 -28.82 9.85 44.46
CA SER A 357 -30.10 9.17 44.59
C SER A 357 -29.97 8.11 45.69
N ASP A 358 -30.88 8.18 46.67
CA ASP A 358 -31.07 7.12 47.65
C ASP A 358 -31.60 5.88 46.93
N GLU A 359 -30.90 4.76 47.09
CA GLU A 359 -31.44 3.43 46.76
C GLU A 359 -31.77 2.68 48.05
N ASP A 360 -33.08 2.51 48.24
CA ASP A 360 -33.70 1.50 49.07
C ASP A 360 -33.29 0.10 48.60
N TYR A 361 -32.34 -0.53 49.28
CA TYR A 361 -32.10 -1.96 49.12
C TYR A 361 -31.52 -2.60 50.39
N PHE A 362 -32.39 -2.86 51.38
CA PHE A 362 -32.18 -4.03 52.24
C PHE A 362 -33.50 -4.54 52.84
N VAL A 363 -33.99 -5.65 52.28
CA VAL A 363 -35.07 -6.49 52.80
C VAL A 363 -34.45 -7.50 53.76
N GLY A 364 -34.96 -7.63 55.00
CA GLY A 364 -34.39 -8.64 55.89
C GLY A 364 -34.95 -8.80 57.31
N ALA A 365 -36.23 -9.15 57.42
CA ALA A 365 -36.77 -10.10 58.40
C ALA A 365 -37.03 -9.69 59.88
N THR A 366 -38.17 -10.24 60.36
CA THR A 366 -38.63 -10.44 61.74
C THR A 366 -39.08 -9.18 62.50
N GLY A 367 -40.28 -9.04 63.05
CA GLY A 367 -41.33 -9.99 63.44
C GLY A 367 -41.76 -9.66 64.88
N GLY A 368 -43.00 -9.21 65.09
CA GLY A 368 -43.73 -9.42 66.36
C GLY A 368 -43.99 -8.25 67.33
N LYS A 369 -45.29 -7.92 67.44
CA LYS A 369 -46.10 -7.66 68.66
C LYS A 369 -45.74 -6.53 69.68
N LYS A 370 -46.57 -5.48 69.63
CA LYS A 370 -47.61 -5.07 70.63
C LYS A 370 -47.25 -5.13 72.14
N GLY A 371 -47.19 -3.98 72.83
CA GLY A 371 -47.35 -3.95 74.30
C GLY A 371 -46.95 -2.68 75.09
N ARG A 372 -47.87 -1.72 75.22
CA ARG A 372 -48.29 -0.96 76.43
C ARG A 372 -47.33 -0.77 77.64
N LYS A 373 -46.98 0.51 77.88
CA LYS A 373 -47.16 1.34 79.12
C LYS A 373 -46.48 0.92 80.44
N GLY A 374 -45.54 1.76 80.88
CA GLY A 374 -45.51 2.35 82.23
C GLY A 374 -44.67 1.62 83.30
N GLY A 375 -44.01 2.41 84.15
CA GLY A 375 -43.51 1.92 85.44
C GLY A 375 -42.14 2.43 85.83
N LYS A 376 -42.11 3.63 86.41
CA LYS A 376 -40.95 4.27 87.06
C LYS A 376 -40.66 3.58 88.41
N LYS A 377 -39.41 3.72 88.86
CA LYS A 377 -38.93 3.66 90.25
C LYS A 377 -38.78 2.25 90.86
N GLN A 378 -37.89 2.02 91.82
CA GLN A 378 -36.72 2.73 92.31
C GLN A 378 -36.05 1.75 93.27
N ASN A 379 -34.73 1.79 93.22
CA ASN A 379 -33.76 1.16 94.10
C ASN A 379 -34.10 1.34 95.59
N THR A 380 -34.03 0.26 96.37
CA THR A 380 -33.86 0.34 97.83
C THR A 380 -32.93 -0.77 98.30
N LYS A 381 -31.63 -0.45 98.26
CA LYS A 381 -30.65 -0.98 99.20
C LYS A 381 -31.15 -0.71 100.62
N LYS A 382 -31.13 -1.73 101.48
CA LYS A 382 -30.92 -1.54 102.93
C LYS A 382 -29.84 -2.48 103.39
N GLU A 383 -28.79 -1.84 103.87
CA GLU A 383 -27.67 -2.38 104.62
C GLU A 383 -28.16 -2.96 105.94
N ASN A 384 -27.65 -4.14 106.29
CA ASN A 384 -27.46 -4.52 107.67
C ASN A 384 -25.96 -4.72 107.88
N THR A 385 -25.49 -3.96 108.86
CA THR A 385 -24.19 -3.95 109.50
C THR A 385 -23.62 -5.34 109.72
N THR A 386 -22.63 -5.68 108.92
CA THR A 386 -21.54 -6.58 109.28
C THR A 386 -20.28 -5.91 108.75
N ASP A 387 -19.13 -6.09 109.39
CA ASP A 387 -17.80 -5.63 108.98
C ASP A 387 -17.34 -6.19 107.61
N ALA A 388 -18.23 -6.33 106.63
CA ALA A 388 -18.03 -6.98 105.35
C ALA A 388 -17.88 -5.93 104.24
N LEU A 389 -16.66 -5.81 103.70
CA LEU A 389 -16.33 -4.93 102.58
C LEU A 389 -17.06 -5.38 101.30
N LYS A 390 -17.84 -4.49 100.68
CA LYS A 390 -18.52 -4.74 99.40
C LYS A 390 -17.60 -4.36 98.25
N LEU A 391 -16.69 -5.27 97.89
CA LEU A 391 -15.75 -5.09 96.79
C LEU A 391 -16.44 -5.39 95.43
N PRO A 392 -16.32 -4.53 94.40
CA PRO A 392 -16.75 -4.83 93.05
C PRO A 392 -16.04 -6.08 92.51
N LEU A 393 -16.75 -6.94 91.76
CA LEU A 393 -16.23 -8.21 91.25
C LEU A 393 -14.90 -8.06 90.48
N ALA A 394 -14.76 -7.00 89.67
CA ALA A 394 -13.53 -6.71 88.94
C ALA A 394 -12.32 -6.45 89.86
N THR A 395 -12.53 -5.85 91.04
CA THR A 395 -11.44 -5.65 92.02
C THR A 395 -11.05 -6.96 92.69
N VAL A 396 -12.02 -7.84 92.93
CA VAL A 396 -11.81 -9.19 93.48
C VAL A 396 -11.01 -10.06 92.50
N GLU A 397 -11.34 -10.00 91.21
CA GLU A 397 -10.56 -10.65 90.14
C GLU A 397 -9.11 -10.15 90.13
N GLY A 398 -8.88 -8.84 90.25
CA GLY A 398 -7.53 -8.29 90.30
C GLY A 398 -6.70 -8.76 91.51
N PHE A 399 -7.32 -8.96 92.67
CA PHE A 399 -6.63 -9.57 93.83
C PHE A 399 -6.26 -11.04 93.58
N PHE A 400 -7.09 -11.79 92.85
CA PHE A 400 -6.77 -13.16 92.47
C PHE A 400 -5.63 -13.22 91.45
N GLU A 401 -5.60 -12.31 90.47
CA GLU A 401 -4.52 -12.20 89.48
C GLU A 401 -3.16 -11.94 90.14
N ILE A 402 -3.10 -11.04 91.12
CA ILE A 402 -1.89 -10.71 91.90
C ILE A 402 -1.64 -11.73 93.05
N LYS A 403 -2.54 -12.70 93.23
CA LYS A 403 -2.49 -13.75 94.28
C LYS A 403 -2.37 -13.17 95.69
N VAL A 404 -3.09 -12.09 95.96
CA VAL A 404 -3.20 -11.47 97.29
C VAL A 404 -4.56 -11.78 97.88
N THR A 405 -4.60 -12.05 99.18
CA THR A 405 -5.84 -12.36 99.90
C THR A 405 -6.77 -11.16 99.88
N VAL A 406 -8.00 -11.35 99.41
CA VAL A 406 -9.04 -10.32 99.40
C VAL A 406 -9.38 -9.93 100.85
N PRO A 407 -9.24 -8.66 101.26
CA PRO A 407 -9.63 -8.24 102.59
C PRO A 407 -11.16 -8.32 102.70
N THR A 408 -11.65 -9.21 103.55
CA THR A 408 -13.09 -9.35 103.78
C THR A 408 -13.59 -8.38 104.85
N LYS A 409 -12.66 -7.87 105.68
CA LYS A 409 -12.91 -6.95 106.80
C LYS A 409 -12.01 -5.72 106.74
N ILE A 410 -12.48 -4.61 107.34
CA ILE A 410 -11.76 -3.32 107.35
C ILE A 410 -10.42 -3.42 108.09
N SER A 411 -10.33 -4.22 109.17
CA SER A 411 -9.09 -4.45 109.92
C SER A 411 -8.00 -5.21 109.14
N GLU A 412 -8.37 -5.89 108.06
CA GLU A 412 -7.44 -6.68 107.22
C GLU A 412 -6.83 -5.84 106.08
N ILE A 413 -7.31 -4.61 105.87
CA ILE A 413 -6.82 -3.69 104.85
C ILE A 413 -5.33 -3.32 105.02
N PRO A 414 -4.79 -2.95 106.20
CA PRO A 414 -3.36 -2.61 106.32
C PRO A 414 -2.44 -3.80 105.99
N ALA A 415 -2.81 -5.01 106.45
CA ALA A 415 -2.04 -6.22 106.16
C ALA A 415 -2.08 -6.62 104.67
N THR A 416 -3.18 -6.30 103.97
CA THR A 416 -3.29 -6.54 102.52
C THR A 416 -2.59 -5.46 101.71
N LEU A 417 -2.56 -4.21 102.17
CA LEU A 417 -1.77 -3.12 101.57
C LEU A 417 -0.26 -3.41 101.62
N ASP A 418 0.25 -3.94 102.72
CA ASP A 418 1.68 -4.27 102.81
C ASP A 418 2.04 -5.47 101.92
N LYS A 419 1.17 -6.49 101.85
CA LYS A 419 1.31 -7.59 100.88
C LYS A 419 1.24 -7.12 99.41
N LEU A 420 0.40 -6.13 99.09
CA LEU A 420 0.35 -5.52 97.76
C LEU A 420 1.64 -4.74 97.45
N LYS A 421 2.22 -4.01 98.42
CA LYS A 421 3.51 -3.33 98.25
C LYS A 421 4.66 -4.30 98.04
N GLU A 422 4.71 -5.39 98.82
CA GLU A 422 5.70 -6.46 98.65
C GLU A 422 5.60 -7.10 97.27
N ARG A 423 4.37 -7.40 96.81
CA ARG A 423 4.13 -7.92 95.47
C ARG A 423 4.51 -6.92 94.38
N LYS A 424 4.18 -5.64 94.55
CA LYS A 424 4.60 -4.57 93.63
C LYS A 424 6.13 -4.49 93.52
N GLN A 425 6.85 -4.52 94.63
CA GLN A 425 8.31 -4.52 94.64
C GLN A 425 8.89 -5.76 93.94
N TYR A 426 8.33 -6.94 94.20
CA TYR A 426 8.69 -8.16 93.49
C TYR A 426 8.51 -8.02 91.97
N TYR A 427 7.40 -7.45 91.50
CA TYR A 427 7.17 -7.23 90.07
C TYR A 427 8.12 -6.18 89.47
N VAL A 428 8.46 -5.12 90.21
CA VAL A 428 9.42 -4.09 89.78
C VAL A 428 10.85 -4.65 89.69
N ASP A 429 11.27 -5.48 90.63
CA ASP A 429 12.62 -6.07 90.65
C ASP A 429 12.80 -7.15 89.57
N GLU A 430 11.73 -7.89 89.25
CA GLU A 430 11.74 -8.95 88.26
C GLU A 430 11.42 -8.45 86.83
N GLN A 431 10.80 -7.28 86.70
CA GLN A 431 10.50 -6.58 85.44
C GLN A 431 11.71 -6.47 84.49
N PRO A 432 12.91 -6.00 84.88
CA PRO A 432 14.03 -5.86 83.94
C PRO A 432 14.51 -7.21 83.39
N LYS A 433 14.54 -8.26 84.23
CA LYS A 433 14.98 -9.60 83.81
C LYS A 433 14.00 -10.21 82.82
N GLN A 434 12.70 -10.08 83.07
CA GLN A 434 11.69 -10.62 82.17
C GLN A 434 11.53 -9.80 80.90
N THR A 435 11.70 -8.48 80.97
CA THR A 435 11.74 -7.63 79.77
C THR A 435 12.92 -8.01 78.88
N GLN A 436 14.11 -8.25 79.44
CA GLN A 436 15.26 -8.74 78.67
C GLN A 436 15.04 -10.15 78.11
N ALA A 437 14.45 -11.06 78.89
CA ALA A 437 14.09 -12.40 78.41
C ALA A 437 13.03 -12.36 77.29
N ASN A 438 12.08 -11.42 77.34
CA ASN A 438 11.07 -11.24 76.30
C ASN A 438 11.66 -10.59 75.05
N LYS A 439 12.51 -9.57 75.20
CA LYS A 439 13.27 -8.95 74.09
C LYS A 439 14.13 -9.97 73.36
N THR A 440 14.93 -10.75 74.08
CA THR A 440 15.79 -11.79 73.48
C THR A 440 14.97 -12.90 72.79
N LYS A 441 13.84 -13.32 73.38
CA LYS A 441 12.93 -14.26 72.73
C LYS A 441 12.29 -13.68 71.46
N ALA A 442 11.95 -12.40 71.46
CA ALA A 442 11.38 -11.72 70.30
C ALA A 442 12.42 -11.49 69.20
N GLU A 443 13.63 -11.05 69.55
CA GLU A 443 14.76 -10.93 68.63
C GLU A 443 15.14 -12.27 68.01
N ALA A 444 15.13 -13.37 68.78
CA ALA A 444 15.37 -14.71 68.26
C ALA A 444 14.25 -15.19 67.31
N LYS A 445 12.98 -14.85 67.61
CA LYS A 445 11.85 -15.15 66.72
C LYS A 445 11.92 -14.34 65.44
N ILE A 446 12.24 -13.04 65.53
CA ILE A 446 12.42 -12.15 64.38
C ILE A 446 13.59 -12.64 63.51
N ALA A 447 14.72 -13.02 64.11
CA ALA A 447 15.85 -13.58 63.37
C ALA A 447 15.48 -14.88 62.65
N ALA A 448 14.74 -15.79 63.31
CA ALA A 448 14.25 -17.01 62.69
C ALA A 448 13.22 -16.74 61.57
N LEU A 449 12.39 -15.71 61.69
CA LEU A 449 11.47 -15.28 60.63
C LEU A 449 12.23 -14.71 59.43
N ILE A 450 13.22 -13.85 59.66
CA ILE A 450 14.06 -13.29 58.59
C ILE A 450 14.87 -14.38 57.88
N GLU A 451 15.38 -15.38 58.60
CA GLU A 451 16.10 -16.50 58.00
C GLU A 451 15.18 -17.36 57.13
N LYS A 452 13.98 -17.69 57.62
CA LYS A 452 12.97 -18.39 56.83
C LYS A 452 12.53 -17.60 55.60
N GLU A 453 12.36 -16.29 55.72
CA GLU A 453 12.03 -15.42 54.60
C GLU A 453 13.14 -15.39 53.54
N LYS A 454 14.42 -15.36 53.96
CA LYS A 454 15.55 -15.45 53.03
C LYS A 454 15.61 -16.80 52.32
N GLU A 455 15.28 -17.89 53.01
CA GLU A 455 15.17 -19.22 52.42
C GLU A 455 14.01 -19.28 51.42
N ASP A 456 12.83 -18.75 51.78
CA ASP A 456 11.67 -18.68 50.88
C ASP A 456 11.93 -17.79 49.65
N GLU A 457 12.65 -16.67 49.79
CA GLU A 457 13.08 -15.83 48.68
C GLU A 457 14.10 -16.52 47.77
N ARG A 458 15.00 -17.36 48.33
CA ARG A 458 15.94 -18.16 47.54
C ARG A 458 15.22 -19.25 46.75
N LEU A 459 14.31 -19.98 47.40
CA LEU A 459 13.51 -21.02 46.75
C LEU A 459 12.62 -20.43 45.64
N LYS A 460 12.03 -19.26 45.84
CA LYS A 460 11.26 -18.56 44.79
C LYS A 460 12.14 -18.14 43.60
N LYS A 461 13.36 -17.66 43.85
CA LYS A 461 14.31 -17.31 42.78
C LYS A 461 14.76 -18.54 41.98
N GLU A 462 15.04 -19.65 42.67
CA GLU A 462 15.39 -20.92 42.03
C GLU A 462 14.23 -21.45 41.15
N GLN A 463 12.98 -21.38 41.65
CA GLN A 463 11.80 -21.75 40.89
C GLN A 463 11.56 -20.83 39.68
N GLU A 464 11.74 -19.51 39.82
CA GLU A 464 11.64 -18.58 38.69
C GLU A 464 12.74 -18.81 37.63
N GLU A 465 13.94 -19.21 38.04
CA GLU A 465 15.02 -19.57 37.12
C GLU A 465 14.73 -20.89 36.39
N GLU A 466 14.18 -21.89 37.07
CA GLU A 466 13.72 -23.13 36.45
C GLU A 466 12.57 -22.90 35.47
N GLU A 467 11.57 -22.10 35.83
CA GLU A 467 10.48 -21.73 34.92
C GLU A 467 10.96 -20.95 33.69
N LYS A 468 11.97 -20.08 33.85
CA LYS A 468 12.60 -19.38 32.72
C LYS A 468 13.38 -20.34 31.82
N LYS A 469 14.06 -21.35 32.39
CA LYS A 469 14.75 -22.39 31.61
C LYS A 469 13.77 -23.28 30.86
N ILE A 470 12.64 -23.63 31.46
CA ILE A 470 11.58 -24.42 30.82
C ILE A 470 10.96 -23.63 29.67
N LYS A 471 10.59 -22.36 29.87
CA LYS A 471 10.07 -21.49 28.78
C LYS A 471 11.08 -21.29 27.65
N ALA A 472 12.36 -21.12 27.97
CA ALA A 472 13.41 -21.02 26.97
C ALA A 472 13.62 -22.33 26.17
N GLN A 473 13.37 -23.50 26.79
CA GLN A 473 13.38 -24.79 26.11
C GLN A 473 12.12 -24.98 25.24
N GLU A 474 10.95 -24.55 25.71
CA GLU A 474 9.70 -24.59 24.93
C GLU A 474 9.78 -23.70 23.68
N ASP A 475 10.28 -22.46 23.82
CA ASP A 475 10.52 -21.55 22.69
C ASP A 475 11.55 -22.11 21.70
N ALA A 476 12.57 -22.85 22.18
CA ALA A 476 13.54 -23.50 21.33
C ALA A 476 12.93 -24.68 20.54
N VAL A 477 12.05 -25.47 21.16
CA VAL A 477 11.36 -26.60 20.50
C VAL A 477 10.38 -26.09 19.43
N GLU A 478 9.66 -25.00 19.68
CA GLU A 478 8.73 -24.39 18.72
C GLU A 478 9.43 -23.78 17.48
N SER A 479 10.68 -23.34 17.63
CA SER A 479 11.52 -22.86 16.52
C SER A 479 12.04 -23.98 15.59
N THR A 480 12.12 -25.23 16.08
CA THR A 480 12.62 -26.39 15.30
C THR A 480 11.54 -27.16 14.55
N THR A 481 10.28 -27.06 14.98
CA THR A 481 9.13 -27.69 14.30
C THR A 481 8.62 -26.87 13.10
N THR A 482 8.93 -25.56 13.05
CA THR A 482 8.63 -24.69 11.90
C THR A 482 9.63 -24.81 10.75
N THR A 483 10.83 -25.35 10.98
CA THR A 483 11.84 -25.60 9.93
C THR A 483 11.68 -26.97 9.25
N THR A 484 11.04 -27.94 9.90
CA THR A 484 10.84 -29.29 9.33
C THR A 484 9.62 -29.40 8.42
N THR A 485 8.62 -28.51 8.56
CA THR A 485 7.42 -28.48 7.68
C THR A 485 7.65 -27.76 6.36
N THR A 486 8.70 -26.94 6.22
CA THR A 486 9.03 -26.23 4.96
C THR A 486 9.96 -27.03 4.03
N THR A 487 10.49 -28.18 4.45
CA THR A 487 11.41 -28.98 3.62
C THR A 487 10.74 -30.20 2.95
N THR A 488 9.49 -30.53 3.30
CA THR A 488 8.76 -31.69 2.72
C THR A 488 7.78 -31.37 1.59
N GLU A 489 7.54 -30.09 1.26
CA GLU A 489 6.64 -29.69 0.14
C GLU A 489 7.38 -29.24 -1.14
N VAL A 490 8.70 -29.37 -1.23
CA VAL A 490 9.48 -29.01 -2.45
C VAL A 490 9.97 -30.23 -3.25
N THR A 491 9.54 -31.45 -2.90
CA THR A 491 9.84 -32.67 -3.69
C THR A 491 8.58 -33.48 -3.97
N ALA A 492 7.62 -32.86 -4.65
CA ALA A 492 6.55 -33.54 -5.36
C ALA A 492 6.21 -32.74 -6.63
N GLU A 493 7.19 -32.73 -7.55
CA GLU A 493 6.94 -32.66 -9.00
C GLU A 493 6.83 -34.08 -9.55
#